data_AF-A0A0P9FAW7-F1
#
_entry.id   AF-A0A0P9FAW7-F1
#
_cell.length_a   1.000
_cell.length_b   1.000
_cell.length_c   1.000
_cell.angle_alpha   90.00
_cell.angle_beta   90.00
_cell.angle_gamma   90.00
#
_symmetry.space_group_name_H-M   'P 1'
#
loop_
_entity.id
_entity.type
_entity.pdbx_description
1 polymer ?
#
loop_
_entity_poly.entity_id
_entity_poly.type
_entity_poly.pdbx_seq_one_letter_code
_entity_poly.pdbx_strand_id
1 'polypeptide(L)'
;MRPRPGASPSAEQRLPVRASWNARVEQAPFDFDLDALPPLPAIGSTAIADRARTTKAHLAAVQPLAGKHRNEVLSNRPLEWLGDAVLNTAISEELYARNFVANRSLSHLSRAYGLDERALHASPHLVAVEGISHLRSQKLVADLFEAHIGGLSSEGRKRDVERWVYQMITSQSRPVEAHVAELRMNEVAARDSQPNRKRQLAESADERRVKRQTCVRPPLLPVCPVLVLSDDDDDDDDDDDDAPLGRFDPPSETVGCERHAEKHKLKACVAALNDCLELDGTSAGVRAALATLGGTVR
;
A
#
# COMPACT_ATOMS: atom_id res chain seq x y z
N MET A 1 34.35 -29.10 -20.58
CA MET A 1 33.29 -29.54 -19.63
C MET A 1 32.41 -28.36 -19.31
N ARG A 2 31.12 -28.39 -19.69
CA ARG A 2 30.16 -27.36 -19.28
C ARG A 2 29.67 -27.67 -17.86
N PRO A 3 29.60 -26.70 -16.94
CA PRO A 3 29.06 -26.94 -15.60
C PRO A 3 27.59 -27.37 -15.70
N ARG A 4 27.19 -28.37 -14.90
CA ARG A 4 25.80 -28.83 -14.81
C ARG A 4 24.94 -27.69 -14.24
N PRO A 5 23.87 -27.24 -14.94
CA PRO A 5 22.85 -26.40 -14.34
C PRO A 5 21.94 -27.33 -13.53
N GLY A 6 21.99 -27.26 -12.19
CA GLY A 6 21.12 -28.13 -11.39
C GLY A 6 21.54 -28.37 -9.94
N ALA A 7 22.34 -27.49 -9.33
CA ALA A 7 22.21 -27.36 -7.89
C ALA A 7 20.93 -26.57 -7.65
N SER A 8 19.84 -27.25 -7.34
CA SER A 8 18.68 -26.61 -6.72
C SER A 8 19.20 -25.70 -5.61
N PRO A 9 18.81 -24.41 -5.56
CA PRO A 9 19.29 -23.50 -4.53
C PRO A 9 19.16 -24.20 -3.18
N SER A 10 20.33 -24.36 -2.54
CA SER A 10 20.54 -25.14 -1.32
C SER A 10 19.39 -24.92 -0.35
N ALA A 11 18.79 -26.01 0.13
CA ALA A 11 17.80 -26.08 1.20
C ALA A 11 17.59 -24.73 1.91
N GLU A 12 16.67 -23.99 1.31
CA GLU A 12 16.04 -22.74 1.70
C GLU A 12 16.61 -22.08 2.96
N GLN A 13 17.43 -21.05 2.76
CA GLN A 13 17.53 -19.98 3.76
C GLN A 13 16.12 -19.43 3.93
N ARG A 14 15.44 -19.83 5.00
CA ARG A 14 14.17 -19.24 5.41
C ARG A 14 14.42 -18.37 6.62
N LEU A 15 13.67 -17.28 6.75
CA LEU A 15 13.78 -16.43 7.92
C LEU A 15 13.01 -17.08 9.08
N PRO A 16 13.68 -17.40 10.20
CA PRO A 16 13.01 -17.95 11.36
C PRO A 16 12.11 -16.89 12.00
N VAL A 17 11.04 -17.35 12.64
CA VAL A 17 10.18 -16.50 13.48
C VAL A 17 10.91 -16.23 14.80
N ARG A 18 10.84 -15.00 15.29
CA ARG A 18 11.48 -14.60 16.54
C ARG A 18 10.58 -14.91 17.74
N ALA A 19 11.17 -15.52 18.77
CA ALA A 19 10.47 -15.90 20.00
C ALA A 19 10.11 -14.73 20.93
N SER A 20 10.74 -13.55 20.78
CA SER A 20 10.55 -12.44 21.71
C SER A 20 10.47 -11.10 20.98
N TRP A 21 9.25 -10.59 20.84
CA TRP A 21 8.99 -9.20 20.49
C TRP A 21 8.09 -8.59 21.56
N ASN A 22 8.41 -7.36 22.00
CA ASN A 22 7.61 -6.63 22.98
C ASN A 22 6.29 -6.18 22.31
N ALA A 23 5.29 -7.05 22.33
CA ALA A 23 3.94 -6.84 21.77
C ALA A 23 3.17 -5.64 22.36
N ARG A 24 3.78 -4.87 23.27
CA ARG A 24 3.16 -3.69 23.90
C ARG A 24 3.11 -2.46 23.00
N VAL A 25 3.79 -2.44 21.84
CA VAL A 25 3.88 -1.22 21.03
C VAL A 25 2.65 -1.03 20.14
N GLU A 26 2.05 -2.11 19.63
CA GLU A 26 0.84 -2.07 18.78
C GLU A 26 0.09 -3.40 18.94
N GLN A 27 -1.23 -3.38 19.16
CA GLN A 27 -2.05 -4.59 19.13
C GLN A 27 -2.30 -4.98 17.67
N ALA A 28 -1.99 -6.19 17.22
CA ALA A 28 -2.41 -6.63 15.89
C ALA A 28 -3.96 -6.63 15.82
N PRO A 29 -4.58 -6.55 14.63
CA PRO A 29 -6.04 -6.71 14.54
C PRO A 29 -6.51 -8.07 15.08
N PHE A 30 -5.63 -9.08 15.06
CA PHE A 30 -5.81 -10.36 15.75
C PHE A 30 -4.44 -10.91 16.18
N ASP A 31 -4.43 -11.76 17.21
CA ASP A 31 -3.20 -12.35 17.75
C ASP A 31 -2.68 -13.46 16.81
N PHE A 32 -1.52 -13.23 16.20
CA PHE A 32 -0.80 -14.28 15.47
C PHE A 32 -0.20 -15.28 16.46
N ASP A 33 -0.44 -16.56 16.22
CA ASP A 33 0.33 -17.63 16.85
C ASP A 33 1.71 -17.69 16.17
N LEU A 34 2.69 -17.02 16.79
CA LEU A 34 4.05 -16.90 16.26
C LEU A 34 4.74 -18.26 16.12
N ASP A 35 4.42 -19.22 16.99
CA ASP A 35 5.02 -20.56 16.94
C ASP A 35 4.46 -21.39 15.76
N ALA A 36 3.27 -21.03 15.28
CA ALA A 36 2.62 -21.67 14.14
C ALA A 36 2.91 -20.97 12.79
N LEU A 37 3.61 -19.83 12.77
CA LEU A 37 3.93 -19.13 11.52
C LEU A 37 4.91 -19.94 10.66
N PRO A 38 4.63 -20.17 9.36
CA PRO A 38 5.56 -20.86 8.49
C PRO A 38 6.77 -19.96 8.22
N PRO A 39 7.97 -20.54 8.08
CA PRO A 39 9.18 -19.76 7.84
C PRO A 39 9.11 -19.02 6.50
N LEU A 40 9.47 -17.73 6.49
CA LEU A 40 9.38 -16.86 5.30
C LEU A 40 10.47 -17.21 4.28
N PRO A 41 10.14 -17.43 2.97
CA PRO A 41 11.15 -17.68 1.95
C PRO A 41 12.15 -16.52 1.85
N ALA A 42 13.47 -16.76 1.84
CA ALA A 42 14.43 -15.69 1.59
C ALA A 42 14.59 -15.40 0.10
N ILE A 43 14.93 -14.15 -0.21
CA ILE A 43 15.33 -13.68 -1.54
C ILE A 43 16.71 -14.27 -1.86
N GLY A 44 16.86 -14.89 -3.03
CA GLY A 44 18.11 -15.58 -3.41
C GLY A 44 19.22 -14.63 -3.85
N SER A 45 18.86 -13.54 -4.52
CA SER A 45 19.74 -12.49 -5.00
C SER A 45 20.04 -11.50 -3.88
N THR A 46 21.32 -11.39 -3.53
CA THR A 46 21.78 -10.44 -2.50
C THR A 46 21.45 -8.99 -2.89
N ALA A 47 21.55 -8.64 -4.17
CA ALA A 47 21.23 -7.30 -4.65
C ALA A 47 19.74 -6.95 -4.48
N ILE A 48 18.84 -7.90 -4.72
CA ILE A 48 17.40 -7.71 -4.52
C ILE A 48 17.09 -7.63 -3.02
N ALA A 49 17.72 -8.49 -2.21
CA ALA A 49 17.57 -8.47 -0.76
C ALA A 49 18.07 -7.16 -0.13
N ASP A 50 19.18 -6.61 -0.61
CA ASP A 50 19.69 -5.30 -0.18
C ASP A 50 18.72 -4.19 -0.56
N ARG A 51 18.20 -4.20 -1.79
CA ARG A 51 17.21 -3.21 -2.24
C ARG A 51 15.90 -3.28 -1.45
N ALA A 52 15.37 -4.46 -1.17
CA ALA A 52 14.17 -4.64 -0.37
C ALA A 52 14.31 -4.05 1.06
N ARG A 53 15.54 -3.99 1.57
CA ARG A 53 15.88 -3.42 2.88
C ARG A 53 16.26 -1.94 2.82
N THR A 54 16.47 -1.38 1.62
CA THR A 54 16.97 -0.02 1.43
C THR A 54 15.84 0.99 1.41
N THR A 55 15.70 1.75 2.50
CA THR A 55 14.68 2.79 2.60
C THR A 55 15.04 4.04 1.78
N LYS A 56 14.03 4.80 1.33
CA LYS A 56 14.24 6.11 0.66
C LYS A 56 15.07 7.07 1.52
N ALA A 57 14.81 7.10 2.83
CA ALA A 57 15.55 7.92 3.79
C ALA A 57 17.04 7.52 3.89
N HIS A 58 17.35 6.23 3.85
CA HIS A 58 18.73 5.76 3.80
C HIS A 58 19.45 6.29 2.56
N LEU A 59 18.84 6.18 1.37
CA LEU A 59 19.42 6.69 0.13
C LEU A 59 19.60 8.21 0.12
N ALA A 60 18.63 8.96 0.66
CA ALA A 60 18.76 10.41 0.81
C ALA A 60 19.96 10.78 1.70
N ALA A 61 20.24 10.01 2.75
CA ALA A 61 21.37 10.24 3.64
C ALA A 61 22.73 9.86 3.01
N VAL A 62 22.83 8.73 2.30
CA VAL A 62 24.11 8.26 1.74
C VAL A 62 24.41 8.85 0.36
N GLN A 63 23.39 9.33 -0.36
CA GLN A 63 23.49 9.90 -1.71
C GLN A 63 22.63 11.17 -1.83
N PRO A 64 22.94 12.26 -1.09
CA PRO A 64 22.10 13.47 -1.10
C PRO A 64 22.01 14.15 -2.47
N LEU A 65 22.99 13.96 -3.35
CA LEU A 65 23.04 14.55 -4.69
C LEU A 65 22.37 13.70 -5.78
N ALA A 66 21.88 12.49 -5.47
CA ALA A 66 21.33 11.57 -6.47
C ALA A 66 19.98 12.02 -7.05
N GLY A 67 19.31 12.98 -6.40
CA GLY A 67 17.97 13.47 -6.78
C GLY A 67 16.84 12.57 -6.26
N LYS A 68 15.66 13.17 -6.02
CA LYS A 68 14.49 12.49 -5.41
C LYS A 68 14.07 11.25 -6.21
N HIS A 69 13.95 11.37 -7.54
CA HIS A 69 13.53 10.27 -8.42
C HIS A 69 14.45 9.05 -8.37
N ARG A 70 15.77 9.28 -8.44
CA ARG A 70 16.75 8.18 -8.38
C ARG A 70 16.70 7.44 -7.04
N ASN A 71 16.54 8.18 -5.94
CA ASN A 71 16.39 7.57 -4.62
C ASN A 71 15.14 6.70 -4.53
N GLU A 72 14.05 7.12 -5.16
CA GLU A 72 12.82 6.32 -5.22
C GLU A 72 13.01 5.02 -6.01
N VAL A 73 13.58 5.12 -7.21
CA VAL A 73 13.87 3.96 -8.05
C VAL A 73 14.83 2.98 -7.37
N LEU A 74 15.86 3.47 -6.68
CA LEU A 74 16.85 2.61 -6.03
C LEU A 74 16.42 2.11 -4.64
N SER A 75 15.36 2.66 -4.05
CA SER A 75 14.83 2.22 -2.76
C SER A 75 14.01 0.92 -2.87
N ASN A 76 13.46 0.50 -1.74
CA ASN A 76 12.50 -0.57 -1.62
C ASN A 76 11.13 -0.27 -2.26
N ARG A 77 10.81 1.00 -2.57
CA ARG A 77 9.49 1.43 -3.08
C ARG A 77 8.96 0.65 -4.29
N PRO A 78 9.76 0.37 -5.36
CA PRO A 78 9.23 -0.42 -6.48
C PRO A 78 8.96 -1.89 -6.12
N LEU A 79 9.71 -2.43 -5.16
CA LEU A 79 9.47 -3.78 -4.65
C LEU A 79 8.28 -3.81 -3.70
N GLU A 80 8.09 -2.79 -2.84
CA GLU A 80 6.90 -2.60 -2.01
C GLU A 80 5.64 -2.64 -2.87
N TRP A 81 5.59 -1.82 -3.92
CA TRP A 81 4.45 -1.77 -4.84
C TRP A 81 4.13 -3.13 -5.48
N LEU A 82 5.16 -3.85 -5.96
CA LEU A 82 4.99 -5.19 -6.53
C LEU A 82 4.53 -6.20 -5.46
N GLY A 83 5.10 -6.10 -4.26
CA GLY A 83 4.78 -6.97 -3.13
C GLY A 83 3.36 -6.82 -2.65
N ASP A 84 2.87 -5.58 -2.51
CA ASP A 84 1.48 -5.28 -2.16
C ASP A 84 0.51 -5.90 -3.16
N ALA A 85 0.76 -5.75 -4.47
CA ALA A 85 -0.07 -6.35 -5.51
C ALA A 85 -0.09 -7.89 -5.42
N VAL A 86 1.06 -8.52 -5.21
CA VAL A 86 1.19 -9.98 -5.10
C VAL A 86 0.51 -10.50 -3.83
N LEU A 87 0.73 -9.86 -2.67
CA LEU A 87 0.12 -10.23 -1.40
C LEU A 87 -1.39 -10.12 -1.44
N ASN A 88 -1.92 -8.98 -1.92
CA ASN A 88 -3.37 -8.80 -2.03
C ASN A 88 -4.00 -9.87 -2.91
N THR A 89 -3.35 -10.24 -4.02
CA THR A 89 -3.84 -11.29 -4.92
C THR A 89 -3.85 -12.65 -4.22
N ALA A 90 -2.71 -13.08 -3.67
CA ALA A 90 -2.57 -14.37 -3.01
C ALA A 90 -3.50 -14.51 -1.79
N ILE A 91 -3.64 -13.46 -0.99
CA ILE A 91 -4.53 -13.48 0.17
C ILE A 91 -6.01 -13.50 -0.26
N SER A 92 -6.38 -12.74 -1.31
CA SER A 92 -7.77 -12.72 -1.79
C SER A 92 -8.22 -14.05 -2.39
N GLU A 93 -7.30 -14.83 -2.96
CA GLU A 93 -7.58 -16.17 -3.48
C GLU A 93 -7.86 -17.17 -2.36
N GLU A 94 -7.15 -17.06 -1.23
CA GLU A 94 -7.27 -17.98 -0.09
C GLU A 94 -8.38 -17.59 0.89
N LEU A 95 -8.50 -16.30 1.16
CA LEU A 95 -9.45 -15.73 2.09
C LEU A 95 -10.17 -14.59 1.39
N TYR A 96 -11.47 -14.72 1.20
CA TYR A 96 -12.34 -13.56 0.94
C TYR A 96 -12.32 -12.50 2.07
N ALA A 97 -11.39 -12.57 3.04
CA ALA A 97 -11.22 -11.68 4.17
C ALA A 97 -10.15 -10.60 3.88
N ARG A 98 -10.60 -9.37 3.65
CA ARG A 98 -9.77 -8.21 3.28
C ARG A 98 -8.85 -7.68 4.38
N ASN A 99 -8.99 -8.13 5.62
CA ASN A 99 -8.34 -7.49 6.78
C ASN A 99 -6.91 -7.99 7.06
N PHE A 100 -6.44 -9.02 6.35
CA PHE A 100 -5.08 -9.53 6.51
C PHE A 100 -4.00 -8.60 5.96
N VAL A 101 -4.32 -7.82 4.94
CA VAL A 101 -3.37 -6.96 4.22
C VAL A 101 -3.28 -5.56 4.83
N ALA A 102 -3.85 -5.35 6.01
CA ALA A 102 -3.70 -4.09 6.72
C ALA A 102 -2.24 -3.90 7.18
N ASN A 103 -1.72 -2.67 7.07
CA ASN A 103 -0.34 -2.32 7.49
C ASN A 103 -0.05 -2.76 8.93
N ARG A 104 -1.06 -2.76 9.81
CA ARG A 104 -0.95 -3.30 11.17
C ARG A 104 -0.52 -4.77 11.13
N SER A 105 -1.27 -5.64 10.47
CA SER A 105 -0.93 -7.06 10.31
C SER A 105 0.45 -7.27 9.68
N LEU A 106 0.72 -6.56 8.58
CA LEU A 106 1.98 -6.70 7.84
C LEU A 106 3.19 -6.24 8.67
N SER A 107 3.05 -5.18 9.46
CA SER A 107 4.11 -4.73 10.36
C SER A 107 4.44 -5.74 11.46
N HIS A 108 3.43 -6.45 11.96
CA HIS A 108 3.62 -7.52 12.95
C HIS A 108 4.36 -8.71 12.32
N LEU A 109 3.96 -9.13 11.12
CA LEU A 109 4.65 -10.19 10.38
C LEU A 109 6.11 -9.80 10.07
N SER A 110 6.35 -8.57 9.62
CA SER A 110 7.68 -8.01 9.38
C SER A 110 8.61 -8.17 10.58
N ARG A 111 8.12 -7.79 11.78
CA ARG A 111 8.85 -7.89 13.05
C ARG A 111 9.04 -9.34 13.49
N ALA A 112 8.02 -10.19 13.28
CA ALA A 112 8.10 -11.61 13.57
C ALA A 112 9.24 -12.30 12.80
N TYR A 113 9.50 -11.88 11.55
CA TYR A 113 10.62 -12.37 10.74
C TYR A 113 11.91 -11.53 10.87
N GLY A 114 11.92 -10.49 11.71
CA GLY A 114 13.07 -9.61 11.94
C GLY A 114 13.52 -8.82 10.71
N LEU A 115 12.58 -8.40 9.86
CA LEU A 115 12.89 -7.58 8.68
C LEU A 115 13.25 -6.14 9.05
N ASP A 116 12.61 -5.61 10.09
CA ASP A 116 12.86 -4.29 10.67
C ASP A 116 14.30 -4.13 11.18
N GLU A 117 14.84 -5.16 11.85
CA GLU A 117 16.22 -5.14 12.34
C GLU A 117 17.28 -5.21 11.23
N ARG A 118 16.88 -5.74 10.07
CA ARG A 118 17.77 -5.90 8.91
C ARG A 118 17.70 -4.72 7.95
N ALA A 119 16.73 -3.83 8.14
CA ALA A 119 16.51 -2.72 7.26
C ALA A 119 17.70 -1.74 7.29
N LEU A 120 18.06 -1.24 6.12
CA LEU A 120 19.09 -0.24 5.94
C LEU A 120 18.43 1.11 6.14
N HIS A 121 18.72 1.72 7.29
CA HIS A 121 18.29 3.06 7.66
C HIS A 121 19.45 4.04 7.60
N ALA A 122 19.14 5.32 7.46
CA ALA A 122 20.13 6.37 7.74
C ALA A 122 20.62 6.19 9.19
N SER A 123 21.91 6.39 9.42
CA SER A 123 22.53 6.23 10.74
C SER A 123 21.66 6.88 11.83
N PRO A 124 21.45 6.23 13.00
CA PRO A 124 20.60 6.78 14.06
C PRO A 124 21.02 8.19 14.50
N HIS A 125 22.28 8.56 14.29
CA HIS A 125 22.78 9.91 14.55
C HIS A 125 22.20 11.01 13.64
N LEU A 126 21.68 10.65 12.46
CA LEU A 126 21.03 11.60 11.53
C LEU A 126 19.52 11.71 11.75
N VAL A 127 18.93 10.79 12.54
CA VAL A 127 17.48 10.66 12.74
C VAL A 127 17.06 11.05 14.17
N ALA A 128 18.02 11.33 15.06
CA ALA A 128 17.79 11.61 16.47
C ALA A 128 17.19 13.01 16.78
N VAL A 129 16.58 13.69 15.81
CA VAL A 129 16.06 15.05 16.03
C VAL A 129 14.69 15.05 16.71
N GLU A 130 13.86 14.02 16.55
CA GLU A 130 12.57 13.95 17.26
C GLU A 130 12.28 12.53 17.76
N GLY A 131 11.85 12.40 19.01
CA GLY A 131 11.83 11.18 19.84
C GLY A 131 11.02 9.95 19.36
N ILE A 132 10.69 9.84 18.08
CA ILE A 132 10.04 8.67 17.49
C ILE A 132 11.03 8.04 16.49
N SER A 133 11.76 7.03 16.94
CA SER A 133 12.60 6.22 16.04
C SER A 133 11.75 5.78 14.84
N HIS A 134 12.12 6.13 13.60
CA HIS A 134 11.36 5.75 12.39
C HIS A 134 11.10 4.24 12.27
N LEU A 135 11.87 3.40 12.95
CA LEU A 135 11.63 1.96 13.12
C LEU A 135 10.37 1.61 13.93
N ARG A 136 9.78 2.58 14.64
CA ARG A 136 8.45 2.47 15.25
C ARG A 136 7.33 2.74 14.26
N SER A 137 7.61 3.33 13.09
CA SER A 137 6.58 3.57 12.08
C SER A 137 6.04 2.24 11.58
N GLN A 138 4.81 1.93 11.98
CA GLN A 138 4.05 0.78 11.49
C GLN A 138 4.05 0.71 9.96
N LYS A 139 3.89 1.87 9.31
CA LYS A 139 3.88 1.95 7.86
C LYS A 139 5.21 1.49 7.27
N LEU A 140 6.33 2.06 7.71
CA LEU A 140 7.65 1.70 7.19
C LEU A 140 7.94 0.19 7.38
N VAL A 141 7.55 -0.35 8.52
CA VAL A 141 7.76 -1.76 8.85
C VAL A 141 6.88 -2.68 8.00
N ALA A 142 5.66 -2.27 7.68
CA ALA A 142 4.81 -2.96 6.70
C ALA A 142 5.40 -2.89 5.29
N ASP A 143 5.84 -1.71 4.85
CA ASP A 143 6.45 -1.46 3.54
C ASP A 143 7.69 -2.38 3.33
N LEU A 144 8.47 -2.67 4.39
CA LEU A 144 9.59 -3.62 4.35
C LEU A 144 9.14 -5.07 4.09
N PHE A 145 8.01 -5.49 4.67
CA PHE A 145 7.46 -6.82 4.45
C PHE A 145 6.97 -6.98 3.02
N GLU A 146 6.22 -5.99 2.51
CA GLU A 146 5.79 -5.94 1.12
C GLU A 146 7.00 -5.96 0.17
N ALA A 147 8.01 -5.13 0.42
CA ALA A 147 9.22 -5.11 -0.40
C ALA A 147 9.96 -6.46 -0.43
N HIS A 148 9.95 -7.22 0.68
CA HIS A 148 10.50 -8.58 0.69
C HIS A 148 9.73 -9.52 -0.23
N ILE A 149 8.39 -9.46 -0.20
CA ILE A 149 7.53 -10.26 -1.08
C ILE A 149 7.69 -9.84 -2.54
N GLY A 150 7.79 -8.53 -2.82
CA GLY A 150 8.09 -8.02 -4.15
C GLY A 150 9.46 -8.49 -4.65
N GLY A 151 10.45 -8.57 -3.76
CA GLY A 151 11.75 -9.17 -4.04
C GLY A 151 11.63 -10.62 -4.53
N LEU A 152 10.91 -11.48 -3.79
CA LEU A 152 10.64 -12.86 -4.21
C LEU A 152 9.92 -12.93 -5.56
N SER A 153 8.90 -12.09 -5.76
CA SER A 153 8.16 -12.05 -7.02
C SER A 153 9.05 -11.65 -8.20
N SER A 154 9.94 -10.66 -8.01
CA SER A 154 10.88 -10.22 -9.04
C SER A 154 11.91 -11.29 -9.45
N GLU A 155 12.14 -12.30 -8.60
CA GLU A 155 12.93 -13.49 -8.92
C GLU A 155 12.13 -14.58 -9.66
N GLY A 156 10.86 -14.33 -10.00
CA GLY A 156 9.95 -15.32 -10.56
C GLY A 156 9.44 -16.34 -9.54
N ARG A 157 9.55 -16.05 -8.24
CA ARG A 157 9.19 -16.97 -7.15
C ARG A 157 7.80 -16.72 -6.56
N LYS A 158 6.86 -16.23 -7.38
CA LYS A 158 5.46 -15.98 -6.96
C LYS A 158 4.79 -17.21 -6.33
N ARG A 159 5.05 -18.41 -6.86
CA ARG A 159 4.52 -19.67 -6.31
C ARG A 159 5.00 -19.98 -4.88
N ASP A 160 6.20 -19.54 -4.51
CA ASP A 160 6.69 -19.71 -3.15
C ASP A 160 5.94 -18.78 -2.19
N VAL A 161 5.58 -17.57 -2.65
CA VAL A 161 4.74 -16.63 -1.89
C VAL A 161 3.35 -17.19 -1.71
N GLU A 162 2.69 -17.67 -2.77
CA GLU A 162 1.36 -18.29 -2.73
C GLU A 162 1.34 -19.47 -1.74
N ARG A 163 2.33 -20.36 -1.83
CA ARG A 163 2.47 -21.49 -0.89
C ARG A 163 2.66 -21.02 0.55
N TRP A 164 3.49 -20.02 0.78
CA TRP A 164 3.71 -19.47 2.13
C TRP A 164 2.44 -18.83 2.68
N VAL A 165 1.70 -18.06 1.87
CA VAL A 165 0.41 -17.44 2.26
C VAL A 165 -0.61 -18.52 2.65
N TYR A 166 -0.76 -19.57 1.83
CA TYR A 166 -1.63 -20.70 2.14
C TYR A 166 -1.27 -21.36 3.48
N GLN A 167 0.02 -21.64 3.71
CA GLN A 167 0.50 -22.24 4.94
C GLN A 167 0.24 -21.34 6.15
N MET A 168 0.49 -20.04 6.00
CA MET A 168 0.29 -19.04 7.05
C MET A 168 -1.18 -18.93 7.41
N ILE A 169 -2.08 -18.81 6.44
CA ILE A 169 -3.52 -18.77 6.68
C ILE A 169 -4.01 -20.04 7.35
N THR A 170 -3.57 -21.20 6.86
CA THR A 170 -4.00 -22.51 7.40
C THR A 170 -3.55 -22.67 8.85
N SER A 171 -2.31 -22.28 9.17
CA SER A 171 -1.79 -22.38 10.54
C SER A 171 -2.43 -21.36 11.49
N GLN A 172 -2.89 -20.23 10.97
CA GLN A 172 -3.57 -19.17 11.72
C GLN A 172 -5.11 -19.28 11.68
N SER A 173 -5.67 -20.37 11.13
CA SER A 173 -7.12 -20.52 10.91
C SER A 173 -7.96 -20.24 12.16
N ARG A 174 -7.56 -20.73 13.34
CA ARG A 174 -8.29 -20.51 14.60
C ARG A 174 -8.35 -19.03 15.03
N PRO A 175 -7.23 -18.30 15.21
CA PRO A 175 -7.27 -16.85 15.48
C PRO A 175 -8.10 -16.06 14.46
N VAL A 176 -8.02 -16.49 13.20
CA VAL A 176 -8.65 -15.79 12.08
C VAL A 176 -10.16 -16.00 12.08
N GLU A 177 -10.62 -17.23 12.27
CA GLU A 177 -12.03 -17.55 12.44
C GLU A 177 -12.62 -16.83 13.65
N ALA A 178 -11.89 -16.77 14.77
CA ALA A 178 -12.30 -16.05 15.97
C ALA A 178 -12.47 -14.55 15.69
N HIS A 179 -11.51 -13.92 15.01
CA HIS A 179 -11.58 -12.51 14.64
C HIS A 179 -12.70 -12.23 13.63
N VAL A 180 -12.90 -13.09 12.62
CA VAL A 180 -14.00 -12.97 11.67
C VAL A 180 -15.36 -13.10 12.38
N ALA A 181 -15.47 -14.00 13.36
CA ALA A 181 -16.68 -14.12 14.18
C ALA A 181 -16.92 -12.85 15.01
N GLU A 182 -15.89 -12.29 15.64
CA GLU A 182 -15.95 -11.03 16.38
C GLU A 182 -16.40 -9.87 15.50
N LEU A 183 -15.82 -9.71 14.31
CA LEU A 183 -16.20 -8.66 13.35
C LEU A 183 -17.67 -8.78 12.94
N ARG A 184 -18.17 -10.00 12.71
CA ARG A 184 -19.58 -10.23 12.39
C ARG A 184 -20.49 -9.87 13.56
N MET A 185 -20.12 -10.22 14.79
CA MET A 185 -20.88 -9.83 15.98
C MET A 185 -20.92 -8.30 16.16
N ASN A 186 -19.80 -7.63 15.95
CA ASN A 186 -19.70 -6.17 16.00
C ASN A 186 -20.55 -5.51 14.90
N GLU A 187 -20.57 -6.07 13.69
CA GLU A 187 -21.41 -5.56 12.59
C GLU A 187 -22.91 -5.70 12.90
N VAL A 188 -23.33 -6.84 13.45
CA VAL A 188 -24.73 -7.05 13.88
C VAL A 188 -25.09 -6.08 15.00
N ALA A 189 -24.24 -5.97 16.03
CA ALA A 189 -24.46 -5.05 17.15
C ALA A 189 -24.51 -3.58 16.69
N ALA A 190 -23.68 -3.19 15.72
CA ALA A 190 -23.70 -1.85 15.13
C ALA A 190 -24.98 -1.57 14.35
N ARG A 191 -25.52 -2.57 13.64
CA ARG A 191 -26.82 -2.46 12.95
C ARG A 191 -27.97 -2.34 13.94
N ASP A 192 -27.96 -3.12 15.01
CA ASP A 192 -28.98 -3.08 16.07
C ASP A 192 -28.91 -1.78 16.90
N SER A 193 -27.70 -1.25 17.10
CA SER A 193 -27.43 0.01 17.79
C SER A 193 -27.67 1.25 16.91
N GLN A 194 -28.22 1.10 15.70
CA GLN A 194 -28.81 2.20 14.92
C GLN A 194 -30.35 2.26 15.06
N PRO A 195 -30.97 2.24 16.26
CA PRO A 195 -32.37 2.54 16.37
C PRO A 195 -32.58 4.02 16.01
N ASN A 196 -33.56 4.28 15.15
CA ASN A 196 -34.12 5.61 14.84
C ASN A 196 -33.53 6.48 13.72
N ARG A 197 -32.53 6.07 12.92
CA ARG A 197 -32.21 6.86 11.70
C ARG A 197 -33.38 6.94 10.72
N LYS A 198 -34.20 5.89 10.63
CA LYS A 198 -35.46 5.91 9.84
C LYS A 198 -36.56 6.79 10.46
N ARG A 199 -36.55 7.02 11.77
CA ARG A 199 -37.55 7.88 12.45
C ARG A 199 -37.18 9.36 12.32
N GLN A 200 -35.89 9.69 12.47
CA GLN A 200 -35.38 11.04 12.22
C GLN A 200 -35.47 11.46 10.74
N LEU A 201 -35.35 10.53 9.78
CA LEU A 201 -35.55 10.87 8.38
C LEU A 201 -37.01 11.24 8.08
N ALA A 202 -37.98 10.61 8.74
CA ALA A 202 -39.40 10.95 8.61
C ALA A 202 -39.73 12.33 9.21
N GLU A 203 -39.16 12.67 10.37
CA GLU A 203 -39.32 13.99 10.99
C GLU A 203 -38.62 15.11 10.18
N SER A 204 -37.44 14.84 9.61
CA SER A 204 -36.73 15.82 8.75
C SER A 204 -37.35 15.97 7.35
N ALA A 205 -38.15 15.02 6.89
CA ALA A 205 -38.86 15.12 5.61
C ALA A 205 -40.00 16.16 5.69
N ASP A 206 -40.67 16.28 6.83
CA ASP A 206 -41.68 17.32 7.07
C ASP A 206 -41.03 18.73 7.17
N GLU A 207 -39.87 18.87 7.80
CA GLU A 207 -39.15 20.15 7.84
C GLU A 207 -38.64 20.59 6.45
N ARG A 208 -38.21 19.65 5.60
CA ARG A 208 -37.79 19.96 4.22
C ARG A 208 -38.97 20.36 3.33
N ARG A 209 -40.19 19.90 3.64
CA ARG A 209 -41.40 20.32 2.91
C ARG A 209 -41.74 21.79 3.18
N VAL A 210 -41.48 22.28 4.40
CA VAL A 210 -41.67 23.70 4.76
C VAL A 210 -40.61 24.59 4.10
N LYS A 211 -39.34 24.16 4.02
CA LYS A 211 -38.26 24.97 3.40
C LYS A 211 -38.29 25.04 1.88
N ARG A 212 -38.91 24.07 1.18
CA ARG A 212 -39.05 24.13 -0.30
C ARG A 212 -40.05 25.20 -0.78
N GLN A 213 -40.85 25.77 0.12
CA GLN A 213 -41.83 26.79 -0.25
C GLN A 213 -41.25 28.21 -0.34
N THR A 214 -39.98 28.43 0.05
CA THR A 214 -39.32 29.75 0.06
C THR A 214 -38.16 29.92 -0.92
N CYS A 215 -37.76 28.89 -1.67
CA CYS A 215 -36.70 29.02 -2.67
C CYS A 215 -37.28 29.46 -4.03
N VAL A 216 -37.47 30.77 -4.19
CA VAL A 216 -37.65 31.40 -5.50
C VAL A 216 -36.37 31.19 -6.31
N ARG A 217 -36.49 30.53 -7.45
CA ARG A 217 -35.41 30.19 -8.36
C ARG A 217 -34.81 31.49 -8.94
N PRO A 218 -33.54 31.83 -8.70
CA PRO A 218 -32.92 32.95 -9.39
C PRO A 218 -32.83 32.65 -10.90
N PRO A 219 -32.94 33.68 -11.76
CA PRO A 219 -32.80 33.51 -13.21
C PRO A 219 -31.41 32.99 -13.57
N LEU A 220 -31.39 32.13 -14.60
CA LEU A 220 -30.21 31.48 -15.15
C LEU A 220 -29.14 32.51 -15.53
N LEU A 221 -27.96 32.41 -14.93
CA LEU A 221 -26.79 33.17 -15.37
C LEU A 221 -26.27 32.65 -16.72
N PRO A 222 -25.65 33.54 -17.53
CA PRO A 222 -25.18 33.23 -18.87
C PRO A 222 -23.97 32.30 -18.89
N VAL A 223 -23.85 31.60 -20.01
CA VAL A 223 -22.85 30.58 -20.38
C VAL A 223 -21.42 31.06 -20.09
N CYS A 224 -20.63 30.20 -19.43
CA CYS A 224 -19.21 30.44 -19.18
C CYS A 224 -18.39 30.43 -20.49
N PRO A 225 -17.45 31.37 -20.68
CA PRO A 225 -16.51 31.32 -21.79
C PRO A 225 -15.49 30.19 -21.60
N VAL A 226 -15.10 29.58 -22.72
CA VAL A 226 -14.04 28.59 -22.81
C VAL A 226 -12.72 29.23 -22.38
N LEU A 227 -12.12 28.73 -21.30
CA LEU A 227 -10.77 29.10 -20.89
C LEU A 227 -9.75 28.30 -21.68
N VAL A 228 -8.77 29.03 -22.23
CA VAL A 228 -7.54 28.51 -22.84
C VAL A 228 -6.64 28.05 -21.70
N LEU A 229 -6.19 26.79 -21.75
CA LEU A 229 -5.20 26.24 -20.82
C LEU A 229 -3.83 26.88 -21.13
N SER A 230 -3.24 27.57 -20.15
CA SER A 230 -1.81 27.86 -20.12
C SER A 230 -1.11 26.79 -19.30
N ASP A 231 0.00 26.28 -19.85
CA ASP A 231 0.94 25.39 -19.16
C ASP A 231 1.74 26.24 -18.16
N ASP A 232 1.36 26.23 -16.89
CA ASP A 232 2.18 26.73 -15.79
C ASP A 232 2.56 25.54 -14.90
N ASP A 233 3.88 25.31 -14.80
CA ASP A 233 4.52 24.34 -13.92
C ASP A 233 4.37 24.77 -12.45
N ASP A 234 3.34 24.27 -11.77
CA ASP A 234 3.23 24.35 -10.30
C ASP A 234 3.90 23.12 -9.66
N ASP A 235 5.22 23.21 -9.50
CA ASP A 235 5.95 22.54 -8.42
C ASP A 235 5.63 23.30 -7.12
N ASP A 236 4.78 22.75 -6.24
CA ASP A 236 4.83 22.90 -4.77
C ASP A 236 3.51 22.37 -4.16
N ASP A 237 3.48 21.10 -3.78
CA ASP A 237 2.57 20.60 -2.74
C ASP A 237 3.39 19.68 -1.79
N ASP A 238 4.03 20.35 -0.84
CA ASP A 238 4.55 19.78 0.40
C ASP A 238 3.36 19.40 1.31
N ASP A 239 2.98 18.12 1.32
CA ASP A 239 2.01 17.54 2.27
C ASP A 239 2.68 16.48 3.15
N ASP A 240 3.79 16.85 3.81
CA ASP A 240 4.37 16.10 4.93
C ASP A 240 4.67 17.08 6.10
N ASP A 241 3.63 17.72 6.63
CA ASP A 241 3.71 18.50 7.88
C ASP A 241 3.07 17.73 9.06
N ASP A 242 3.94 17.14 9.89
CA ASP A 242 3.69 16.96 11.33
C ASP A 242 4.07 18.29 12.03
N ALA A 243 3.10 19.21 12.21
CA ALA A 243 3.26 20.41 13.06
C ALA A 243 1.95 20.78 13.81
N PRO A 244 2.01 21.39 15.01
CA PRO A 244 0.94 21.31 16.01
C PRO A 244 -0.22 22.28 15.78
N LEU A 245 -1.43 21.80 16.09
CA LEU A 245 -2.73 22.46 15.94
C LEU A 245 -2.83 23.85 16.57
N GLY A 246 -2.66 24.89 15.75
CA GLY A 246 -3.18 26.24 16.00
C GLY A 246 -4.56 26.39 15.34
N ARG A 247 -5.56 26.84 16.11
CA ARG A 247 -6.93 27.07 15.64
C ARG A 247 -6.97 28.06 14.47
N PHE A 248 -7.57 27.64 13.35
CA PHE A 248 -8.06 28.54 12.30
C PHE A 248 -9.41 28.03 11.76
N ASP A 249 -10.35 28.95 11.60
CA ASP A 249 -11.71 28.73 11.06
C ASP A 249 -11.68 28.48 9.53
N PRO A 250 -12.65 27.71 8.98
CA PRO A 250 -12.60 27.30 7.58
C PRO A 250 -13.26 28.32 6.63
N PRO A 251 -12.69 28.57 5.44
CA PRO A 251 -13.46 29.05 4.30
C PRO A 251 -14.09 27.86 3.56
N SER A 252 -15.35 28.06 3.18
CA SER A 252 -16.09 27.21 2.26
C SER A 252 -15.65 27.47 0.82
N GLU A 253 -15.27 26.44 0.07
CA GLU A 253 -15.65 26.32 -1.36
C GLU A 253 -15.30 24.93 -1.93
N THR A 254 -16.15 24.51 -2.86
CA THR A 254 -16.20 23.18 -3.47
C THR A 254 -15.27 23.07 -4.66
N VAL A 255 -14.27 22.19 -4.61
CA VAL A 255 -13.55 21.70 -5.80
C VAL A 255 -13.49 20.18 -5.75
N GLY A 256 -14.16 19.54 -6.70
CA GLY A 256 -14.13 18.10 -6.84
C GLY A 256 -14.61 17.69 -8.22
N CYS A 257 -13.70 17.13 -9.03
CA CYS A 257 -13.97 16.07 -10.02
C CYS A 257 -12.73 15.66 -10.85
N GLU A 258 -11.63 16.41 -10.87
CA GLU A 258 -10.54 16.13 -11.84
C GLU A 258 -9.60 14.99 -11.44
N ARG A 259 -9.29 14.81 -10.14
CA ARG A 259 -8.35 13.76 -9.67
C ARG A 259 -8.81 12.32 -9.92
N HIS A 260 -10.11 12.08 -10.12
CA HIS A 260 -10.62 10.73 -10.40
C HIS A 260 -10.34 10.29 -11.85
N ALA A 261 -10.30 11.21 -12.82
CA ALA A 261 -10.10 10.85 -14.22
C ALA A 261 -8.66 10.38 -14.50
N GLU A 262 -7.66 10.97 -13.84
CA GLU A 262 -6.25 10.62 -14.03
C GLU A 262 -5.88 9.26 -13.44
N LYS A 263 -6.45 8.92 -12.28
CA LYS A 263 -6.25 7.60 -11.65
C LYS A 263 -6.77 6.46 -12.53
N HIS A 264 -7.86 6.68 -13.26
CA HIS A 264 -8.40 5.71 -14.22
C HIS A 264 -7.53 5.59 -15.49
N LYS A 265 -6.95 6.69 -15.97
CA LYS A 265 -6.02 6.68 -17.12
C LYS A 265 -4.72 5.92 -16.78
N LEU A 266 -4.13 6.16 -15.61
CA LEU A 266 -2.91 5.47 -15.18
C LEU A 266 -3.15 3.96 -15.04
N LYS A 267 -4.30 3.57 -14.47
CA LYS A 267 -4.68 2.15 -14.31
C LYS A 267 -4.91 1.46 -15.65
N ALA A 268 -5.47 2.15 -16.64
CA ALA A 268 -5.62 1.64 -18.01
C ALA A 268 -4.27 1.51 -18.73
N CYS A 269 -3.36 2.46 -18.56
CA CYS A 269 -2.00 2.38 -19.13
C CYS A 269 -1.19 1.22 -18.54
N VAL A 270 -1.28 0.99 -17.23
CA VAL A 270 -0.60 -0.14 -16.57
C VAL A 270 -1.19 -1.48 -17.00
N ALA A 271 -2.51 -1.58 -17.16
CA ALA A 271 -3.15 -2.79 -17.69
C ALA A 271 -2.71 -3.09 -19.14
N ALA A 272 -2.68 -2.08 -20.01
CA ALA A 272 -2.22 -2.23 -21.39
C ALA A 272 -0.74 -2.64 -21.49
N LEU A 273 0.12 -2.12 -20.58
CA LEU A 273 1.52 -2.53 -20.49
C LEU A 273 1.69 -3.99 -20.06
N ASN A 274 0.89 -4.44 -19.10
CA ASN A 274 0.91 -5.84 -18.66
C ASN A 274 0.43 -6.79 -19.76
N ASP A 275 -0.66 -6.46 -20.46
CA ASP A 275 -1.14 -7.25 -21.60
C ASP A 275 -0.08 -7.33 -22.72
N CYS A 276 0.66 -6.25 -22.97
CA CYS A 276 1.74 -6.24 -23.96
C CYS A 276 2.97 -7.07 -23.51
N LEU A 277 3.23 -7.16 -22.22
CA LEU A 277 4.33 -7.97 -21.68
C LEU A 277 4.00 -9.47 -21.72
N GLU A 278 2.73 -9.84 -21.53
CA GLU A 278 2.26 -11.23 -21.60
C GLU A 278 2.22 -11.79 -23.03
N LEU A 279 2.00 -10.93 -24.03
CA LEU A 279 1.76 -11.39 -25.40
C LEU A 279 3.01 -11.61 -26.26
N ASP A 280 4.18 -11.03 -25.95
CA ASP A 280 5.37 -11.32 -26.77
C ASP A 280 6.76 -11.05 -26.16
N GLY A 281 6.88 -10.52 -24.93
CA GLY A 281 8.17 -10.39 -24.22
C GLY A 281 9.34 -9.66 -24.94
N THR A 282 9.14 -9.15 -26.15
CA THR A 282 10.20 -8.56 -26.96
C THR A 282 10.18 -7.03 -26.83
N SER A 283 11.37 -6.43 -26.84
CA SER A 283 11.55 -4.97 -26.79
C SER A 283 10.86 -4.20 -27.94
N ALA A 284 10.35 -4.90 -28.94
CA ALA A 284 9.57 -4.34 -30.04
C ALA A 284 8.12 -4.06 -29.65
N GLY A 285 7.47 -4.95 -28.89
CA GLY A 285 6.08 -4.77 -28.43
C GLY A 285 5.90 -3.59 -27.50
N VAL A 286 6.85 -3.42 -26.55
CA VAL A 286 6.86 -2.28 -25.62
C VAL A 286 7.04 -0.94 -26.37
N ARG A 287 7.88 -0.90 -27.41
CA ARG A 287 8.09 0.31 -28.23
C ARG A 287 6.85 0.67 -29.06
N ALA A 288 6.13 -0.31 -29.60
CA ALA A 288 4.89 -0.07 -30.33
C ALA A 288 3.75 0.45 -29.41
N ALA A 289 3.63 -0.10 -28.20
CA ALA A 289 2.67 0.37 -27.21
C ALA A 289 2.93 1.83 -26.79
N LEU A 290 4.19 2.18 -26.52
CA LEU A 290 4.59 3.55 -26.19
C LEU A 290 4.36 4.54 -27.35
N ALA A 291 4.60 4.13 -28.60
CA ALA A 291 4.32 4.96 -29.77
C ALA A 291 2.82 5.27 -29.96
N THR A 292 1.94 4.35 -29.54
CA THR A 292 0.48 4.54 -29.61
C THR A 292 -0.01 5.53 -28.55
N LEU A 293 0.67 5.57 -27.40
CA LEU A 293 0.38 6.52 -26.30
C LEU A 293 0.90 7.94 -26.57
N GLY A 294 1.99 8.09 -27.34
CA GLY A 294 2.55 9.40 -27.70
C GLY A 294 1.90 10.12 -28.89
N GLY A 295 0.90 9.52 -29.55
CA GLY A 295 0.32 10.02 -30.80
C GLY A 295 -0.83 11.02 -30.68
N THR A 296 -1.23 11.42 -29.46
CA THR A 296 -2.39 12.30 -29.22
C THR A 296 -2.03 13.55 -28.43
N VAL A 297 -0.94 14.21 -28.85
CA VAL A 297 -0.75 15.65 -28.61
C VAL A 297 -0.29 16.26 -29.93
N ARG A 298 -1.19 17.02 -30.55
CA ARG A 298 -0.90 18.03 -31.58
C ARG A 298 -1.59 19.30 -31.15
#